data_AF-A0A6N6JWU8-F1
#
_entry.id   AF-A0A6N6JWU8-F1
#
_cell.length_a   1.000
_cell.length_b   1.000
_cell.length_c   1.000
_cell.angle_alpha   90.00
_cell.angle_beta   90.00
_cell.angle_gamma   90.00
#
_symmetry.space_group_name_H-M   'P 1'
#
loop_
_entity.id
_entity.type
_entity.pdbx_description
1 polymer ?
#
loop_
_entity_poly.entity_id
_entity_poly.type
_entity_poly.pdbx_seq_one_letter_code
_entity_poly.pdbx_strand_id
1 'polypeptide(L)' 'MAGKQEGKPLSFKAVKMMKPGGKDEADVGENRGLRLSCGTTGMNSFFYRYASPRLVNLFRLKLVT' A
#
# COMPACT_ATOMS: atom_id res chain seq x y z
N MET A 1 -16.14 -1.13 -9.77
CA MET A 1 -15.42 0.08 -10.23
C MET A 1 -14.54 0.55 -9.08
N ALA A 2 -13.21 0.65 -9.27
CA ALA A 2 -12.34 1.18 -8.23
C ALA A 2 -12.62 2.69 -8.11
N GLY A 3 -13.27 3.09 -7.00
CA GLY A 3 -13.45 4.51 -6.69
C GLY A 3 -12.10 5.23 -6.70
N LYS A 4 -12.11 6.50 -7.13
CA LYS A 4 -10.95 7.38 -7.01
C LYS A 4 -10.44 7.29 -5.57
N GLN A 5 -9.23 6.77 -5.36
CA GLN A 5 -8.54 6.95 -4.09
C GLN A 5 -8.12 8.42 -4.03
N GLU A 6 -9.03 9.26 -3.54
CA GLU A 6 -8.73 10.65 -3.22
C GLU A 6 -7.92 10.64 -1.92
N GLY A 7 -6.60 10.80 -2.06
CA GLY A 7 -5.65 10.70 -0.97
C GLY A 7 -4.35 11.44 -1.30
N LYS A 8 -3.54 11.69 -0.28
CA LYS A 8 -2.20 12.26 -0.48
C LYS A 8 -1.25 11.15 -0.93
N PRO A 9 -0.32 11.44 -1.86
CA PRO A 9 0.73 10.49 -2.21
C PRO A 9 1.49 10.03 -0.98
N LEU A 10 1.95 8.78 -1.00
CA LEU A 10 2.83 8.28 0.05
C LEU A 10 4.11 9.12 0.09
N SER A 11 4.35 9.75 1.22
CA SER A 11 5.55 10.56 1.44
C SER A 11 6.50 9.86 2.40
N PHE A 12 7.78 10.15 2.28
CA PHE A 12 8.79 9.63 3.21
C PHE A 12 8.49 9.96 4.68
N LYS A 13 7.88 11.13 4.93
CA LYS A 13 7.42 11.53 6.26
C LYS A 13 6.29 10.62 6.76
N ALA A 14 5.36 10.25 5.90
CA ALA A 14 4.27 9.33 6.25
C ALA A 14 4.83 7.95 6.62
N VAL A 15 5.80 7.44 5.85
CA VAL A 15 6.48 6.16 6.14
C VAL A 15 7.08 6.16 7.54
N LYS A 16 7.79 7.23 7.92
CA LYS A 16 8.43 7.35 9.24
C LYS A 16 7.44 7.54 10.39
N MET A 17 6.30 8.16 10.14
CA MET A 17 5.29 8.48 11.16
C MET A 17 4.23 7.39 11.33
N MET A 18 4.35 6.28 10.60
CA MET A 18 3.41 5.17 10.75
C MET A 18 3.44 4.60 12.16
N LYS A 19 2.24 4.27 12.66
CA LYS A 19 2.06 3.64 13.96
C LYS A 19 2.21 2.13 13.83
N PRO A 20 2.97 1.46 14.72
CA PRO A 20 3.00 0.00 14.78
C PRO A 20 1.58 -0.59 14.89
N GLY A 21 1.26 -1.56 14.04
CA GLY A 21 -0.09 -2.15 13.96
C GLY A 21 -1.17 -1.20 13.44
N GLY A 22 -0.78 -0.05 12.87
CA GLY A 22 -1.68 0.89 12.23
C GLY A 22 -2.31 0.35 10.96
N LYS A 23 -3.29 1.09 10.43
CA LYS A 23 -3.92 0.75 9.14
C LYS A 23 -2.92 0.92 8.00
N ASP A 24 -3.02 0.04 7.02
CA ASP A 24 -2.25 0.15 5.79
C ASP A 24 -2.56 1.46 5.05
N GLU A 25 -1.52 2.17 4.61
CA GLU A 25 -1.65 3.31 3.71
C GLU A 25 -1.44 2.88 2.26
N ALA A 26 -2.06 3.61 1.34
CA ALA A 26 -1.95 3.36 -0.09
C ALA A 26 -1.54 4.64 -0.81
N ASP A 27 -0.73 4.49 -1.84
CA ASP A 27 -0.40 5.61 -2.72
C ASP A 27 -1.58 5.94 -3.65
N VAL A 28 -1.43 6.99 -4.45
CA VAL A 28 -2.45 7.49 -5.38
C VAL A 28 -1.92 7.59 -6.81
N GLY A 29 -2.81 7.88 -7.75
CA GLY A 29 -2.46 8.06 -9.16
C GLY A 29 -1.94 6.76 -9.81
N GLU A 30 -0.82 6.86 -10.52
CA GLU A 30 -0.17 5.72 -11.18
C GLU A 30 0.26 4.63 -10.18
N ASN A 31 0.69 5.04 -8.99
CA ASN A 31 1.16 4.14 -7.93
C ASN A 31 0.05 3.61 -7.05
N ARG A 32 -1.25 3.75 -7.40
CA ARG A 32 -2.39 3.34 -6.54
C ARG A 32 -2.35 1.88 -6.03
N GLY A 33 -1.60 1.01 -6.71
CA GLY A 33 -1.38 -0.37 -6.27
C GLY A 33 -0.40 -0.48 -5.10
N LEU A 34 0.52 0.47 -4.95
CA LEU A 34 1.53 0.51 -3.90
C LEU A 34 0.88 0.79 -2.55
N ARG A 35 1.24 -0.04 -1.58
CA ARG A 35 0.74 0.01 -0.22
C ARG A 35 1.86 -0.21 0.76
N LEU A 36 1.66 0.36 1.94
CA LEU A 36 2.60 0.38 3.03
C LEU A 36 1.87 -0.09 4.30
N SER A 37 2.47 -1.02 5.03
CA SER A 37 1.95 -1.56 6.28
C SER A 37 3.01 -1.50 7.35
N CYS A 38 2.59 -1.18 8.58
CA CYS A 38 3.45 -1.21 9.76
C CYS A 38 3.05 -2.39 10.62
N GLY A 39 3.91 -3.41 10.70
CA GLY A 39 3.69 -4.54 11.60
C GLY A 39 3.64 -4.09 13.07
N THR A 40 3.16 -4.98 13.95
CA THR A 40 3.12 -4.72 15.41
C THR A 40 4.50 -4.46 16.00
N THR A 41 5.55 -5.04 15.42
CA THR A 41 6.96 -4.80 15.78
C THR A 41 7.51 -3.45 15.28
N GLY A 42 6.70 -2.65 14.57
CA GLY A 42 7.12 -1.37 13.99
C GLY A 42 7.90 -1.47 12.67
N MET A 43 8.00 -2.67 12.11
CA MET A 43 8.67 -2.90 10.83
C MET A 43 7.72 -2.56 9.67
N ASN A 44 8.22 -1.75 8.73
CA ASN A 44 7.46 -1.22 7.62
C ASN A 44 7.66 -2.05 6.35
N SER A 45 6.61 -2.70 5.88
CA SER A 45 6.66 -3.50 4.66
C SER A 45 5.86 -2.87 3.53
N PHE A 46 6.40 -2.94 2.31
CA PHE A 46 5.72 -2.48 1.10
C PHE A 46 5.18 -3.65 0.27
N PHE A 47 4.01 -3.44 -0.32
CA PHE A 47 3.36 -4.42 -1.18
C PHE A 47 2.63 -3.73 -2.31
N TYR A 48 2.61 -4.38 -3.47
CA TYR A 48 1.88 -3.91 -4.64
C TYR A 48 0.65 -4.77 -4.87
N ARG A 49 -0.52 -4.13 -4.95
CA ARG A 49 -1.79 -4.78 -5.26
C ARG A 49 -2.17 -4.50 -6.70
N TYR A 50 -2.39 -5.56 -7.47
CA TYR A 50 -2.77 -5.44 -8.88
C TYR A 50 -3.87 -6.43 -9.24
N ALA A 51 -4.73 -6.06 -10.18
CA ALA A 51 -5.70 -6.97 -10.78
C ALA A 51 -5.06 -7.62 -12.00
N SER A 52 -4.95 -8.94 -12.00
CA SER A 52 -4.53 -9.64 -13.22
C SER A 52 -5.71 -9.68 -14.19
N PRO A 53 -5.57 -9.13 -15.42
CA PRO A 53 -6.65 -9.17 -16.40
C PRO A 53 -7.02 -10.60 -16.81
N ARG A 54 -6.13 -11.58 -16.55
CA ARG A 54 -6.35 -12.99 -16.89
C ARG A 54 -7.10 -13.78 -15.82
N LEU A 55 -6.96 -13.39 -14.55
CA LEU A 55 -7.38 -14.24 -13.42
C LEU A 55 -8.56 -13.65 -12.64
N VAL A 56 -9.07 -12.47 -13.02
CA VAL A 56 -10.21 -11.75 -12.38
C VAL A 56 -10.02 -11.55 -10.86
N ASN A 57 -8.81 -11.78 -10.35
CA ASN A 57 -8.45 -11.74 -8.94
C ASN A 57 -7.45 -10.61 -8.67
N LEU A 58 -7.51 -10.09 -7.44
CA LEU A 58 -6.53 -9.14 -6.91
C LEU A 58 -5.36 -9.90 -6.31
N PHE A 59 -4.18 -9.66 -6.85
CA PHE A 59 -2.92 -10.21 -6.36
C PHE A 59 -2.21 -9.18 -5.49
N ARG A 60 -1.39 -9.67 -4.56
CA ARG A 60 -0.54 -8.87 -3.68
C ARG A 60 0.88 -9.39 -3.81
N LEU A 61 1.79 -8.54 -4.29
CA LEU A 61 3.23 -8.82 -4.34
C LEU A 61 3.92 -8.11 -3.17
N LYS A 62 4.71 -8.84 -2.38
CA LYS A 62 5.55 -8.23 -1.33
C LYS A 62 6.85 -7.73 -1.98
N LEU A 63 7.21 -6.48 -1.73
CA LEU A 63 8.37 -5.83 -2.35
C LEU A 63 9.56 -5.79 -1.39
N VAL A 64 9.35 -5.19 -0.21
CA VAL A 64 10.36 -5.08 0.83
C VAL A 64 9.71 -5.28 2.19
N THR A 65 10.51 -5.76 3.14
CA THR A 65 10.07 -5.98 4.52
C THR A 65 10.65 -4.94 5.44
#